data_AF-A0A087A7D4-F1
#
_entry.id   AF-A0A087A7D4-F1
#
_cell.length_a   1.000
_cell.length_b   1.000
_cell.length_c   1.000
_cell.angle_alpha   90.00
_cell.angle_beta   90.00
_cell.angle_gamma   90.00
#
_symmetry.space_group_name_H-M   'P 1'
#
loop_
_entity.id
_entity.type
_entity.pdbx_description
1 polymer ?
#
loop_
_entity_poly.entity_id
_entity_poly.type
_entity_poly.pdbx_seq_one_letter_code
_entity_poly.pdbx_strand_id
1 'polypeptide(L)'
;MMTKDVISPIVLDDEMVRGLAESVYEIHHSTVSKAGFDLTDAVSDQRRDAILGMISCVLTPTFTPVFGQSPENRYTDIFDQISDFAEHLAKRHIFADGIKRAIIQVHAIEKLCMAQKTRRPFQPAM
;
A
#
# COMPACT_ATOMS: atom_id res chain seq x y z
N MET A 1 14.87 -24.98 -18.11
CA MET A 1 13.50 -24.50 -17.86
C MET A 1 13.57 -23.65 -16.61
N MET A 2 13.67 -22.33 -16.75
CA MET A 2 13.80 -21.42 -15.60
C MET A 2 12.45 -21.40 -14.89
N THR A 3 12.37 -21.95 -13.68
CA THR A 3 11.23 -21.72 -12.79
C THR A 3 11.20 -20.22 -12.50
N LYS A 4 10.32 -19.49 -13.18
CA LYS A 4 9.99 -18.12 -12.80
C LYS A 4 9.58 -18.20 -11.33
N ASP A 5 10.34 -17.59 -10.43
CA ASP A 5 9.98 -17.50 -9.02
C ASP A 5 8.67 -16.71 -8.93
N VAL A 6 7.54 -17.41 -8.92
CA VAL A 6 6.22 -16.81 -8.76
C VAL A 6 6.10 -16.39 -7.30
N ILE A 7 6.10 -15.08 -7.05
CA ILE A 7 5.95 -14.52 -5.71
C ILE A 7 4.46 -14.45 -5.40
N SER A 8 4.03 -15.11 -4.32
CA SER A 8 2.63 -15.16 -3.92
C SER A 8 2.05 -13.78 -3.57
N PRO A 9 0.75 -13.54 -3.82
CA PRO A 9 0.05 -12.35 -3.37
C PRO A 9 0.14 -12.16 -1.85
N ILE A 10 0.15 -10.90 -1.41
CA ILE A 10 0.19 -10.50 0.00
C ILE A 10 -1.23 -10.50 0.56
N VAL A 11 -1.39 -11.08 1.75
CA VAL A 11 -2.61 -10.99 2.56
C VAL A 11 -2.29 -10.15 3.80
N LEU A 12 -3.09 -9.11 4.04
CA LEU A 12 -2.99 -8.22 5.19
C LEU A 12 -4.23 -8.38 6.07
N ASP A 13 -4.04 -8.23 7.38
CA ASP A 13 -5.13 -8.01 8.32
C ASP A 13 -5.48 -6.51 8.43
N ASP A 14 -6.55 -6.20 9.15
CA ASP A 14 -7.05 -4.83 9.30
C ASP A 14 -6.05 -3.89 9.99
N GLU A 15 -5.23 -4.41 10.92
CA GLU A 15 -4.22 -3.62 11.62
C GLU A 15 -3.07 -3.25 10.68
N MET A 16 -2.61 -4.20 9.87
CA MET A 16 -1.61 -3.99 8.84
C MET A 16 -2.09 -3.03 7.75
N VAL A 17 -3.37 -3.12 7.35
CA VAL A 17 -3.98 -2.17 6.41
C VAL A 17 -3.95 -0.76 6.99
N ARG A 18 -4.33 -0.57 8.25
CA ARG A 18 -4.26 0.73 8.92
C ARG A 18 -2.84 1.29 8.96
N GLY A 19 -1.86 0.47 9.38
CA GLY A 19 -0.46 0.89 9.42
C GLY A 19 0.12 1.25 8.04
N LEU A 20 -0.32 0.55 7.00
CA LEU A 20 0.03 0.89 5.62
C LEU A 20 -0.62 2.19 5.17
N ALA A 21 -1.89 2.42 5.49
CA ALA A 21 -2.58 3.66 5.17
C ALA A 21 -1.89 4.88 5.81
N GLU A 22 -1.48 4.76 7.09
CA GLU A 22 -0.69 5.76 7.80
C GLU A 22 0.66 6.01 7.11
N SER A 23 1.37 4.94 6.74
CA SER A 23 2.66 5.06 6.04
C SER A 23 2.52 5.76 4.68
N VAL A 24 1.48 5.43 3.90
CA VAL A 24 1.20 6.09 2.61
C VAL A 24 0.86 7.56 2.80
N TYR A 25 0.06 7.88 3.83
CA TYR A 25 -0.27 9.26 4.17
C TYR A 25 0.97 10.07 4.56
N GLU A 26 1.85 9.54 5.41
CA GLU A 26 3.07 10.23 5.84
C GLU A 26 4.03 10.48 4.68
N ILE A 27 4.19 9.49 3.78
CA ILE A 27 5.01 9.67 2.58
C ILE A 27 4.40 10.76 1.69
N HIS A 28 3.08 10.75 1.50
CA HIS A 28 2.39 11.79 0.74
C HIS A 28 2.59 13.18 1.36
N HIS A 29 2.31 13.32 2.66
CA HIS A 29 2.44 14.57 3.40
C HIS A 29 3.88 15.11 3.35
N SER A 30 4.89 14.25 3.55
CA SER A 30 6.31 14.62 3.44
C SER A 30 6.72 15.04 2.02
N THR A 31 6.12 14.43 0.99
CA THR A 31 6.42 14.76 -0.40
C THR A 31 5.79 16.08 -0.82
N VAL A 32 4.55 16.35 -0.39
CA VAL A 32 3.83 17.59 -0.67
C VAL A 32 4.46 18.78 0.05
N SER A 33 4.83 18.63 1.33
CA SER A 33 5.48 19.71 2.09
C SER A 33 6.83 20.12 1.50
N LYS A 34 7.62 19.17 0.98
CA LYS A 34 8.89 19.45 0.29
C LYS A 34 8.72 20.11 -1.08
N ALA A 35 7.55 19.99 -1.71
CA ALA A 35 7.28 20.54 -3.04
C ALA A 35 6.84 22.02 -3.01
N GLY A 36 6.83 22.68 -1.85
CA GLY A 36 6.51 24.10 -1.71
C GLY A 36 5.02 24.43 -1.87
N PHE A 37 4.15 23.43 -2.04
CA PHE A 37 2.70 23.58 -1.89
C PHE A 37 2.37 23.51 -0.41
N ASP A 38 2.79 24.53 0.31
CA ASP A 38 2.49 24.65 1.72
C ASP A 38 1.05 25.16 1.90
N LEU A 39 0.11 24.22 1.85
CA LEU A 39 -1.24 24.39 2.36
C LEU A 39 -1.32 23.87 3.80
N THR A 40 -0.25 23.91 4.60
CA THR A 40 -0.33 23.65 6.05
C THR A 40 -0.92 24.84 6.80
N ASP A 41 -2.13 25.26 6.40
CA ASP A 41 -3.12 25.48 7.45
C ASP A 41 -3.41 24.09 7.99
N ALA A 42 -2.98 23.85 9.24
CA ALA A 42 -3.07 22.59 9.97
C ALA A 42 -4.13 21.66 9.36
N VAL A 43 -3.70 20.60 8.65
CA VAL A 43 -4.62 19.58 8.15
C VAL A 43 -5.40 19.10 9.37
N SER A 44 -6.67 19.47 9.45
CA SER A 44 -7.48 19.13 10.63
C SER A 44 -7.47 17.62 10.79
N ASP A 45 -7.52 17.13 12.03
CA ASP A 45 -7.56 15.69 12.30
C ASP A 45 -8.67 15.00 11.48
N GLN A 46 -9.80 15.70 11.28
CA GLN A 46 -10.89 15.27 10.42
C GLN A 46 -10.48 15.07 8.95
N ARG A 47 -9.66 15.95 8.38
CA ARG A 47 -9.18 15.82 6.99
C ARG A 47 -8.13 14.72 6.87
N ARG A 48 -7.27 14.57 7.87
CA ARG A 48 -6.33 13.45 7.97
C ARG A 48 -7.08 12.11 8.01
N ASP A 49 -8.07 11.98 8.88
CA ASP A 49 -8.88 10.76 9.02
C ASP A 49 -9.66 10.44 7.74
N ALA A 50 -10.18 11.46 7.06
CA ALA A 50 -10.84 11.28 5.76
C ALA A 50 -9.87 10.72 4.70
N ILE A 51 -8.63 11.23 4.63
CA ILE A 51 -7.63 10.73 3.69
C ILE A 51 -7.20 9.30 4.04
N LEU A 52 -6.98 9.01 5.33
CA LEU A 52 -6.67 7.65 5.78
C LEU A 52 -7.80 6.67 5.43
N GLY A 53 -9.06 7.06 5.65
CA GLY A 53 -10.23 6.28 5.24
C GLY A 53 -10.26 6.00 3.73
N MET A 54 -9.96 7.01 2.90
CA MET A 54 -9.89 6.83 1.45
C MET A 54 -8.78 5.87 1.02
N ILE A 55 -7.59 5.95 1.64
CA ILE A 55 -6.47 5.04 1.37
C ILE A 55 -6.84 3.62 1.80
N SER A 56 -7.39 3.44 3.01
CA SER A 56 -7.84 2.15 3.51
C SER A 56 -8.88 1.51 2.59
N CYS A 57 -9.83 2.28 2.06
CA CYS A 57 -10.82 1.75 1.12
C CYS A 57 -10.24 1.26 -0.22
N VAL A 58 -8.99 1.61 -0.58
CA VAL A 58 -8.28 1.04 -1.73
C VAL A 58 -7.45 -0.18 -1.31
N LEU A 59 -6.85 -0.12 -0.14
CA LEU A 59 -6.03 -1.20 0.41
C LEU A 59 -6.86 -2.43 0.75
N THR A 60 -7.98 -2.27 1.45
CA THR A 60 -8.85 -3.37 1.89
C THR A 60 -9.24 -4.30 0.75
N PRO A 61 -9.87 -3.84 -0.36
CA PRO A 61 -10.26 -4.76 -1.42
C PRO A 61 -9.08 -5.45 -2.12
N THR A 62 -7.88 -4.85 -2.08
CA THR A 62 -6.71 -5.41 -2.76
C THR A 62 -5.98 -6.44 -1.88
N PHE A 63 -5.81 -6.16 -0.59
CA PHE A 63 -4.92 -6.91 0.29
C PHE A 63 -5.64 -7.77 1.35
N THR A 64 -6.95 -7.64 1.52
CA THR A 64 -7.72 -8.43 2.49
C THR A 64 -8.67 -9.41 1.80
N PRO A 65 -9.22 -10.40 2.53
CA PRO A 65 -10.28 -11.24 2.00
C PRO A 65 -11.56 -10.46 1.70
N VAL A 66 -12.10 -10.65 0.50
CA VAL A 66 -13.35 -10.00 0.06
C VAL A 66 -14.36 -11.09 -0.28
N PHE A 67 -15.56 -11.03 0.30
CA PHE A 67 -16.58 -12.08 0.16
C PHE A 67 -16.05 -13.50 0.42
N GLY A 68 -15.13 -13.65 1.38
CA GLY A 68 -14.50 -14.93 1.72
C GLY A 68 -13.36 -15.37 0.79
N GLN A 69 -13.02 -14.58 -0.23
CA GLN A 69 -11.90 -14.87 -1.13
C GLN A 69 -10.63 -14.13 -0.71
N SER A 70 -9.63 -14.88 -0.26
CA SER A 70 -8.26 -14.38 0.00
C SER A 70 -7.64 -13.80 -1.28
N PRO A 71 -6.79 -12.75 -1.19
CA PRO A 71 -5.98 -12.27 -2.31
C PRO A 71 -5.24 -13.38 -3.09
N GLU A 72 -4.78 -14.43 -2.40
CA GLU A 72 -4.11 -15.59 -3.02
C GLU A 72 -4.98 -16.34 -4.04
N ASN A 73 -6.31 -16.25 -3.90
CA ASN A 73 -7.27 -16.86 -4.81
C ASN A 73 -7.77 -15.88 -5.89
N ARG A 74 -7.40 -14.60 -5.79
CA ARG A 74 -7.86 -13.52 -6.68
C ARG A 74 -6.79 -13.05 -7.65
N TYR A 75 -5.52 -13.18 -7.29
CA TYR A 75 -4.39 -12.71 -8.10
C TYR A 75 -3.44 -13.86 -8.44
N THR A 76 -2.85 -13.78 -9.63
CA THR A 76 -1.91 -14.80 -10.13
C THR A 76 -0.57 -14.74 -9.38
N ASP A 77 -0.10 -13.54 -9.11
CA ASP A 77 1.14 -13.26 -8.38
C ASP A 77 1.09 -11.86 -7.74
N ILE A 78 2.16 -11.48 -7.05
CA ILE A 78 2.26 -10.16 -6.44
C ILE A 78 2.19 -9.01 -7.45
N PHE A 79 2.70 -9.17 -8.68
CA PHE A 79 2.69 -8.09 -9.66
C PHE A 79 1.28 -7.81 -10.18
N ASP A 80 0.49 -8.87 -10.36
CA ASP A 80 -0.93 -8.80 -10.69
C ASP A 80 -1.71 -8.05 -9.59
N GLN A 81 -1.48 -8.40 -8.33
CA GLN A 81 -2.07 -7.71 -7.16
C GLN A 81 -1.68 -6.22 -7.08
N ILE A 82 -0.40 -5.91 -7.28
CA ILE A 82 0.10 -4.53 -7.19
C ILE A 82 -0.39 -3.68 -8.38
N SER A 83 -0.59 -4.29 -9.54
CA SER A 83 -1.16 -3.61 -10.71
C SER A 83 -2.62 -3.23 -10.46
N ASP A 84 -3.43 -4.14 -9.92
CA ASP A 84 -4.82 -3.88 -9.53
C ASP A 84 -4.91 -2.79 -8.43
N PHE A 85 -3.99 -2.82 -7.45
CA PHE A 85 -3.90 -1.76 -6.44
C PHE A 85 -3.60 -0.38 -7.05
N ALA A 86 -2.64 -0.32 -7.97
CA ALA A 86 -2.26 0.93 -8.64
C ALA A 86 -3.43 1.49 -9.48
N GLU A 87 -4.16 0.62 -10.18
CA GLU A 87 -5.35 0.99 -10.94
C GLU A 87 -6.46 1.55 -10.04
N HIS A 88 -6.79 0.83 -8.95
CA HIS A 88 -7.80 1.29 -8.00
C HIS A 88 -7.43 2.62 -7.35
N LEU A 89 -6.15 2.82 -7.02
CA LEU A 89 -5.71 4.11 -6.50
C LEU A 89 -5.85 5.18 -7.57
N ALA A 90 -5.34 4.97 -8.78
CA ALA A 90 -5.38 5.94 -9.87
C ALA A 90 -6.80 6.45 -10.11
N LYS A 91 -7.77 5.53 -10.22
CA LYS A 91 -9.21 5.83 -10.40
C LYS A 91 -9.81 6.66 -9.26
N ARG A 92 -9.32 6.50 -8.04
CA ARG A 92 -9.92 7.15 -6.86
C ARG A 92 -9.50 8.62 -6.69
N HIS A 93 -8.62 9.14 -7.55
CA HIS A 93 -8.18 10.53 -7.56
C HIS A 93 -7.84 11.12 -6.17
N ILE A 94 -7.37 10.28 -5.24
CA ILE A 94 -7.11 10.66 -3.83
C ILE A 94 -6.11 11.82 -3.77
N PHE A 95 -5.19 11.91 -4.73
CA PHE A 95 -4.27 13.01 -4.89
C PHE A 95 -4.29 13.56 -6.31
N ALA A 96 -4.14 14.88 -6.45
CA ALA A 96 -4.31 15.61 -7.71
C ALA A 96 -3.27 15.24 -8.80
N ASP A 97 -2.08 14.75 -8.45
CA ASP A 97 -0.98 14.52 -9.40
C ASP A 97 -0.82 13.04 -9.81
N GLY A 98 -1.14 12.70 -11.06
CA GLY A 98 -1.32 11.33 -11.58
C GLY A 98 -0.11 10.41 -11.78
N ILE A 99 1.14 10.81 -11.49
CA ILE A 99 2.33 9.94 -11.70
C ILE A 99 3.17 9.79 -10.42
N LYS A 100 3.28 10.86 -9.63
CA LYS A 100 4.00 10.85 -8.33
C LYS A 100 3.39 9.84 -7.34
N ARG A 101 2.09 9.55 -7.49
CA ARG A 101 1.32 8.63 -6.65
C ARG A 101 1.67 7.15 -6.85
N ALA A 102 1.95 6.75 -8.09
CA ALA A 102 2.39 5.39 -8.40
C ALA A 102 3.77 5.10 -7.74
N ILE A 103 4.65 6.10 -7.69
CA ILE A 103 5.98 6.00 -7.06
C ILE A 103 5.87 5.84 -5.53
N ILE A 104 4.96 6.59 -4.89
CA ILE A 104 4.71 6.49 -3.44
C ILE A 104 4.23 5.08 -3.06
N GLN A 105 3.34 4.49 -3.87
CA GLN A 105 2.82 3.14 -3.62
C GLN A 105 3.90 2.08 -3.73
N VAL A 106 4.70 2.10 -4.81
CA VAL A 106 5.81 1.16 -4.99
C VAL A 106 6.80 1.26 -3.83
N HIS A 107 7.11 2.48 -3.37
CA HIS A 107 8.02 2.69 -2.24
C HIS A 107 7.41 2.26 -0.88
N ALA A 108 6.12 2.48 -0.65
CA ALA A 108 5.44 2.02 0.57
C ALA A 108 5.37 0.48 0.63
N ILE A 109 5.08 -0.16 -0.49
CA ILE A 109 5.06 -1.62 -0.63
C ILE A 109 6.47 -2.19 -0.46
N GLU A 110 7.50 -1.55 -1.01
CA GLU A 110 8.91 -1.92 -0.76
C GLU A 110 9.22 -1.92 0.74
N LYS A 111 8.87 -0.85 1.47
CA LYS A 111 9.08 -0.77 2.92
C LYS A 111 8.33 -1.85 3.70
N LEU A 112 7.10 -2.17 3.31
CA LEU A 112 6.35 -3.25 3.93
C LEU A 112 6.94 -4.63 3.65
N CYS A 113 7.33 -4.89 2.40
CA CYS A 113 8.02 -6.12 2.04
C CYS A 113 9.32 -6.27 2.84
N MET A 114 10.07 -5.19 3.06
CA MET A 114 11.26 -5.20 3.91
C MET A 114 10.90 -5.45 5.40
N ALA A 115 9.85 -4.81 5.92
CA ALA A 115 9.39 -5.04 7.30
C ALA A 115 8.91 -6.47 7.53
N GLN A 116 8.25 -7.10 6.54
CA GLN A 116 7.86 -8.51 6.58
C GLN A 116 9.07 -9.45 6.45
N LYS A 117 10.07 -9.10 5.62
CA LYS A 117 11.31 -9.89 5.47
C LYS A 117 12.17 -9.90 6.73
N THR A 118 12.08 -8.86 7.57
CA THR A 118 12.78 -8.77 8.85
C THR A 118 12.12 -9.60 9.97
N ARG A 119 10.93 -10.18 9.71
CA ARG A 119 10.20 -11.07 10.62
C ARG A 119 10.34 -12.57 10.29
N ARG A 120 11.19 -12.98 9.34
CA ARG A 120 11.57 -14.40 9.24
C ARG A 120 12.69 -14.68 10.25
N PRO A 121 12.48 -15.54 11.27
CA PRO A 121 13.57 -15.95 12.14
C PRO A 121 14.60 -16.71 11.31
N PHE A 122 15.86 -16.29 11.45
CA PHE A 122 17.03 -17.03 10.99
C PHE A 122 16.97 -18.43 11.64
N GLN A 123 16.63 -19.47 10.88
CA GLN A 123 16.87 -20.84 11.33
C GLN A 123 18.36 -21.12 11.14
N PRO A 124 19.13 -21.40 12.20
CA PRO A 124 20.50 -21.86 12.03
C PRO A 124 20.46 -23.26 11.40
N ALA A 125 21.19 -23.43 10.31
CA ALA A 125 21.45 -24.75 9.73
C ALA A 125 22.18 -25.61 10.77
N MET A 126 21.63 -26.80 11.01
CA MET A 126 22.24 -27.84 11.85
C MET A 126 23.16 -28.72 11.00
#